data_AF-A0A3B0YCW2-F1
#
_entry.id   AF-A0A3B0YCW2-F1
#
_cell.length_a   1.000
_cell.length_b   1.000
_cell.length_c   1.000
_cell.angle_alpha   90.00
_cell.angle_beta   90.00
_cell.angle_gamma   90.00
#
_symmetry.space_group_name_H-M   'P 1'
#
loop_
_entity.id
_entity.type
_entity.pdbx_description
1 polymer ?
#
loop_
_entity_poly.entity_id
_entity_poly.type
_entity_poly.pdbx_seq_one_letter_code
_entity_poly.pdbx_strand_id
1 'polypeptide(L)'
;TATGGSGTGGARSGSAQAFSSATGTSGLSQARATTGSFIEGNYVSVNARAVLAGNAPGGVIATSRSEAGTNEGESVADRTQLEGLQAGAFATLLPSAADAVTLLVGNTSVEVAMLNKQALATGLLGGSFSENGSATTGQLYTSSADFNIDMTDKVNTDLLVGLLDPVAVGDHGFDSLRVRLNIEGQQTTDLTFTDLLTAEAFLDDNALNFGLWADLISSDNVLDIEIILDITEQHLGEGFSTNFIVGGGVSAVPVPGAVWLFGSGLLGLLVAARRRR
;
A
#
# COMPACT_ATOMS: atom_id res chain seq x y z
N THR A 1 1.81 19.76 11.54
CA THR A 1 1.62 19.21 10.19
C THR A 1 2.87 19.44 9.39
N ALA A 2 3.41 18.38 8.81
CA ALA A 2 4.49 18.44 7.84
C ALA A 2 4.00 17.87 6.51
N THR A 3 4.44 18.47 5.41
CA THR A 3 4.16 18.00 4.06
C THR A 3 5.50 17.75 3.38
N GLY A 4 5.72 16.51 2.97
CA GLY A 4 6.86 16.10 2.18
C GLY A 4 6.73 16.63 0.76
N GLY A 5 7.85 16.99 0.14
CA GLY A 5 7.86 17.51 -1.22
C GLY A 5 7.30 16.50 -2.24
N SER A 6 6.81 16.97 -3.37
CA SER A 6 6.49 16.11 -4.51
C SER A 6 7.74 15.87 -5.35
N GLY A 7 8.08 14.60 -5.60
CA GLY A 7 9.09 14.24 -6.57
C GLY A 7 8.60 14.57 -7.98
N THR A 8 8.88 15.78 -8.48
CA THR A 8 8.53 16.16 -9.86
C THR A 8 9.65 15.78 -10.81
N GLY A 9 9.51 14.65 -11.50
CA GLY A 9 10.38 14.27 -12.61
C GLY A 9 9.73 13.16 -13.40
N GLY A 10 9.52 13.36 -14.72
CA GLY A 10 8.86 12.40 -15.62
C GLY A 10 9.66 11.12 -15.91
N ALA A 11 10.33 10.58 -14.91
CA ALA A 11 10.97 9.27 -14.94
C ALA A 11 10.57 8.53 -13.65
N ARG A 12 10.16 7.26 -13.80
CA ARG A 12 9.78 6.32 -12.73
C ARG A 12 10.87 6.19 -11.65
N SER A 13 10.95 7.15 -10.72
CA SER A 13 11.97 7.19 -9.66
C SER A 13 11.66 8.24 -8.58
N GLY A 14 10.44 8.77 -8.51
CA GLY A 14 10.13 9.82 -7.55
C GLY A 14 9.98 9.23 -6.15
N SER A 15 10.59 9.85 -5.15
CA SER A 15 10.31 9.59 -3.73
C SER A 15 9.92 10.86 -3.00
N ALA A 16 9.08 10.72 -2.00
CA ALA A 16 8.67 11.80 -1.11
C ALA A 16 8.59 11.29 0.32
N GLN A 17 9.06 12.08 1.29
CA GLN A 17 8.99 11.73 2.70
C GLN A 17 8.64 12.96 3.53
N ALA A 18 7.82 12.76 4.55
CA ALA A 18 7.36 13.78 5.47
C ALA A 18 7.39 13.24 6.89
N PHE A 19 7.93 14.02 7.81
CA PHE A 19 7.95 13.70 9.23
C PHE A 19 7.38 14.87 10.03
N SER A 20 6.46 14.57 10.94
CA SER A 20 5.88 15.53 11.88
C SER A 20 5.99 15.00 13.30
N SER A 21 6.29 15.88 14.25
CA SER A 21 6.24 15.58 15.67
C SER A 21 5.45 16.67 16.40
N ALA A 22 4.64 16.25 17.38
CA ALA A 22 3.94 17.13 18.29
C ALA A 22 4.17 16.67 19.73
N THR A 23 4.29 17.62 20.66
CA THR A 23 4.42 17.35 22.09
C THR A 23 3.53 18.30 22.87
N GLY A 24 2.70 17.77 23.78
CA GLY A 24 1.76 18.55 24.57
C GLY A 24 0.70 17.69 25.25
N THR A 25 -0.27 18.33 25.89
CA THR A 25 -1.41 17.63 26.52
C THR A 25 -2.55 17.36 25.54
N SER A 26 -2.55 18.01 24.38
CA SER A 26 -3.51 17.82 23.30
C SER A 26 -2.94 18.34 21.98
N GLY A 27 -3.52 17.92 20.86
CA GLY A 27 -3.12 18.32 19.51
C GLY A 27 -2.99 17.12 18.57
N LEU A 28 -2.36 17.33 17.42
CA LEU A 28 -2.12 16.28 16.44
C LEU A 28 -0.75 16.45 15.78
N SER A 29 -0.14 15.32 15.44
CA SER A 29 0.91 15.23 14.45
C SER A 29 0.33 14.70 13.14
N GLN A 30 0.80 15.24 12.02
CA GLN A 30 0.34 14.81 10.70
C GLN A 30 1.44 14.96 9.68
N ALA A 31 1.68 13.90 8.91
CA ALA A 31 2.63 13.84 7.81
C ALA A 31 1.91 13.40 6.54
N ARG A 32 2.23 14.05 5.41
CA ARG A 32 1.73 13.67 4.08
C ARG A 32 2.87 13.66 3.07
N ALA A 33 2.95 12.62 2.27
CA ALA A 33 3.89 12.51 1.15
C ALA A 33 3.13 12.13 -0.13
N THR A 34 3.59 12.64 -1.27
CA THR A 34 3.02 12.34 -2.58
C THR A 34 4.13 12.24 -3.61
N THR A 35 4.13 11.20 -4.44
CA THR A 35 5.04 11.07 -5.58
C THR A 35 4.28 10.58 -6.81
N GLY A 36 4.87 10.75 -7.99
CA GLY A 36 4.30 10.34 -9.28
C GLY A 36 4.08 11.50 -10.24
N SER A 37 3.48 11.17 -11.38
CA SER A 37 3.24 12.10 -12.49
C SER A 37 1.74 12.24 -12.75
N PHE A 38 1.21 13.44 -12.47
CA PHE A 38 -0.17 13.79 -12.84
C PHE A 38 -0.43 13.73 -14.35
N ILE A 39 0.63 13.79 -15.17
CA ILE A 39 0.51 13.73 -16.64
C ILE A 39 0.29 12.28 -17.10
N GLU A 40 0.85 11.31 -16.39
CA GLU A 40 0.82 9.89 -16.76
C GLU A 40 -0.25 9.10 -15.98
N GLY A 41 -1.11 9.79 -15.21
CA GLY A 41 -2.18 9.16 -14.41
C GLY A 41 -1.70 8.30 -13.24
N ASN A 42 -0.38 8.12 -13.07
CA ASN A 42 0.23 7.33 -12.01
C ASN A 42 0.69 8.24 -10.87
N TYR A 43 0.03 8.17 -9.72
CA TYR A 43 0.53 8.80 -8.50
C TYR A 43 0.17 7.99 -7.25
N VAL A 44 0.94 8.21 -6.20
CA VAL A 44 0.65 7.68 -4.87
C VAL A 44 0.75 8.81 -3.84
N SER A 45 -0.23 8.88 -2.94
CA SER A 45 -0.24 9.77 -1.78
C SER A 45 -0.44 8.93 -0.53
N VAL A 46 0.33 9.22 0.52
CA VAL A 46 0.11 8.62 1.83
C VAL A 46 -0.04 9.70 2.89
N ASN A 47 -0.85 9.41 3.89
CA ASN A 47 -1.14 10.31 4.99
C ASN A 47 -1.15 9.53 6.30
N ALA A 48 -0.38 10.03 7.26
CA ALA A 48 -0.27 9.51 8.60
C ALA A 48 -0.66 10.60 9.62
N ARG A 49 -1.59 10.28 10.51
CA ARG A 49 -2.14 11.20 11.50
C ARG A 49 -2.19 10.54 12.87
N ALA A 50 -1.52 11.16 13.84
CA ALA A 50 -1.54 10.74 15.23
C ALA A 50 -2.05 11.85 16.14
N VAL A 51 -3.01 11.54 17.01
CA VAL A 51 -3.47 12.47 18.05
C VAL A 51 -2.55 12.40 19.28
N LEU A 52 -2.43 13.51 20.01
CA LEU A 52 -1.70 13.54 21.28
C LEU A 52 -2.57 12.97 22.41
N ALA A 53 -2.20 11.82 22.96
CA ALA A 53 -2.89 11.16 24.06
C ALA A 53 -2.52 11.74 25.44
N GLY A 54 -2.69 13.05 25.64
CA GLY A 54 -2.35 13.75 26.90
C GLY A 54 -3.57 14.15 27.74
N ASN A 55 -4.76 13.67 27.39
CA ASN A 55 -6.04 14.15 27.91
C ASN A 55 -6.47 13.54 29.26
N ALA A 56 -5.59 12.82 29.97
CA ALA A 56 -5.85 12.35 31.32
C ALA A 56 -6.04 13.49 32.35
N PRO A 57 -6.79 13.25 33.45
CA PRO A 57 -6.93 14.21 34.54
C PRO A 57 -5.56 14.65 35.08
N GLY A 58 -5.27 15.95 35.01
CA GLY A 58 -3.98 16.53 35.39
C GLY A 58 -3.08 16.94 34.21
N GLY A 59 -3.41 16.50 32.99
CA GLY A 59 -2.69 16.87 31.77
C GLY A 59 -1.31 16.21 31.70
N VAL A 60 -1.20 15.11 30.97
CA VAL A 60 0.08 14.44 30.74
C VAL A 60 0.67 14.97 29.43
N ILE A 61 1.95 15.36 29.45
CA ILE A 61 2.65 15.73 28.22
C ILE A 61 2.95 14.44 27.46
N ALA A 62 2.26 14.25 26.34
CA ALA A 62 2.49 13.16 25.42
C ALA A 62 3.28 13.65 24.19
N THR A 63 3.95 12.73 23.51
CA THR A 63 4.56 12.98 22.19
C THR A 63 3.94 12.07 21.15
N SER A 64 3.70 12.59 19.95
CA SER A 64 3.25 11.80 18.82
C SER A 64 4.01 12.17 17.56
N ARG A 65 4.53 11.15 16.90
CA ARG A 65 5.27 11.24 15.65
C ARG A 65 4.43 10.62 14.54
N SER A 66 4.43 11.29 13.40
CA SER A 66 3.77 10.82 12.19
C SER A 66 4.75 10.86 11.05
N GLU A 67 4.80 9.80 10.26
CA GLU A 67 5.65 9.73 9.08
C GLU A 67 4.87 9.22 7.88
N ALA A 68 5.12 9.85 6.74
CA ALA A 68 4.53 9.51 5.46
C ALA A 68 5.66 9.38 4.44
N GLY A 69 5.75 8.26 3.74
CA GLY A 69 6.76 8.03 2.71
C GLY A 69 6.18 7.39 1.46
N THR A 70 6.49 7.94 0.29
CA THR A 70 6.09 7.35 -0.99
C THR A 70 7.28 7.13 -1.90
N ASN A 71 7.23 6.05 -2.67
CA ASN A 71 8.20 5.74 -3.73
C ASN A 71 7.49 5.31 -5.01
N GLU A 72 8.18 5.43 -6.15
CA GLU A 72 7.76 4.85 -7.42
C GLU A 72 8.88 3.97 -7.98
N GLY A 73 8.58 2.71 -8.29
CA GLY A 73 9.50 1.79 -8.96
C GLY A 73 10.45 1.00 -8.05
N GLU A 74 10.94 1.57 -6.95
CA GLU A 74 11.96 0.93 -6.11
C GLU A 74 11.72 1.08 -4.60
N SER A 75 12.29 0.14 -3.84
CA SER A 75 12.23 -0.05 -2.38
C SER A 75 10.82 -0.22 -1.82
N VAL A 76 10.50 -1.45 -1.40
CA VAL A 76 9.36 -1.70 -0.51
C VAL A 76 9.71 -1.17 0.88
N ALA A 77 8.71 -0.63 1.58
CA ALA A 77 8.88 -0.14 2.94
C ALA A 77 9.18 -1.29 3.91
N ASP A 78 10.11 -1.05 4.82
CA ASP A 78 10.51 -2.00 5.85
C ASP A 78 9.86 -1.64 7.19
N ARG A 79 9.51 -2.66 7.99
CA ARG A 79 8.83 -2.48 9.28
C ARG A 79 9.62 -1.64 10.27
N THR A 80 10.95 -1.64 10.19
CA THR A 80 11.79 -0.79 11.06
C THR A 80 11.50 0.70 10.87
N GLN A 81 10.90 1.12 9.75
CA GLN A 81 10.47 2.50 9.54
C GLN A 81 9.30 2.93 10.44
N LEU A 82 8.57 1.99 11.06
CA LEU A 82 7.51 2.29 12.02
C LEU A 82 8.00 2.44 13.46
N GLU A 83 9.27 2.17 13.74
CA GLU A 83 9.80 2.23 15.10
C GLU A 83 9.67 3.64 15.71
N GLY A 84 8.95 3.73 16.83
CA GLY A 84 8.74 5.00 17.54
C GLY A 84 7.71 5.94 16.91
N LEU A 85 6.98 5.50 15.88
CA LEU A 85 5.91 6.26 15.24
C LEU A 85 4.53 5.92 15.81
N GLN A 86 3.71 6.95 16.02
CA GLN A 86 2.31 6.79 16.44
C GLN A 86 1.37 6.62 15.26
N ALA A 87 1.77 7.12 14.08
CA ALA A 87 1.12 6.81 12.81
C ALA A 87 2.19 6.79 11.72
N GLY A 88 2.24 5.73 10.93
CA GLY A 88 3.15 5.61 9.80
C GLY A 88 2.44 5.06 8.58
N ALA A 89 2.65 5.69 7.45
CA ALA A 89 2.12 5.25 6.17
C ALA A 89 3.22 5.31 5.11
N PHE A 90 3.57 4.15 4.57
CA PHE A 90 4.57 4.03 3.52
C PHE A 90 3.97 3.27 2.35
N ALA A 91 4.19 3.74 1.12
CA ALA A 91 3.67 3.07 -0.06
C ALA A 91 4.61 3.22 -1.26
N THR A 92 4.68 2.15 -2.05
CA THR A 92 5.45 2.11 -3.29
C THR A 92 4.52 1.79 -4.45
N LEU A 93 4.44 2.73 -5.40
CA LEU A 93 3.71 2.57 -6.64
C LEU A 93 4.58 1.81 -7.66
N LEU A 94 3.98 0.86 -8.37
CA LEU A 94 4.63 0.04 -9.40
C LEU A 94 5.98 -0.54 -8.94
N PRO A 95 6.05 -1.25 -7.79
CA PRO A 95 7.31 -1.78 -7.28
C PRO A 95 7.96 -2.74 -8.27
N SER A 96 9.27 -2.94 -8.13
CA SER A 96 9.97 -3.93 -8.95
C SER A 96 9.42 -5.35 -8.70
N ALA A 97 9.51 -6.22 -9.70
CA ALA A 97 9.07 -7.61 -9.55
C ALA A 97 9.87 -8.36 -8.46
N ALA A 98 11.13 -7.99 -8.24
CA ALA A 98 11.96 -8.57 -7.20
C ALA A 98 11.50 -8.16 -5.80
N ASP A 99 11.14 -6.89 -5.62
CA ASP A 99 10.63 -6.41 -4.34
C ASP A 99 9.25 -7.01 -4.02
N ALA A 100 8.38 -7.10 -5.03
CA ALA A 100 7.08 -7.76 -4.88
C ALA A 100 7.23 -9.25 -4.48
N VAL A 101 8.16 -9.98 -5.09
CA VAL A 101 8.46 -11.37 -4.70
C VAL A 101 8.99 -11.44 -3.27
N THR A 102 9.86 -10.51 -2.87
CA THR A 102 10.39 -10.45 -1.50
C THR A 102 9.28 -10.28 -0.47
N LEU A 103 8.30 -9.41 -0.77
CA LEU A 103 7.15 -9.17 0.10
C LEU A 103 6.19 -10.38 0.19
N LEU A 104 6.15 -11.24 -0.84
CA LEU A 104 5.32 -12.44 -0.85
C LEU A 104 5.96 -13.63 -0.13
N VAL A 105 7.24 -13.56 0.26
CA VAL A 105 7.91 -14.66 0.97
C VAL A 105 7.20 -14.94 2.29
N GLY A 106 6.73 -16.18 2.46
CA GLY A 106 5.99 -16.60 3.65
C GLY A 106 4.46 -16.50 3.52
N ASN A 107 3.97 -15.70 2.56
CA ASN A 107 2.54 -15.46 2.31
C ASN A 107 2.05 -16.31 1.13
N THR A 108 1.92 -17.63 1.35
CA THR A 108 1.69 -18.61 0.27
C THR A 108 0.33 -18.42 -0.43
N SER A 109 -0.72 -18.09 0.31
CA SER A 109 -2.07 -17.92 -0.24
C SER A 109 -2.13 -16.68 -1.11
N VAL A 110 -1.51 -15.57 -0.68
CA VAL A 110 -1.40 -14.35 -1.49
C VAL A 110 -0.48 -14.58 -2.68
N GLU A 111 0.64 -15.28 -2.52
CA GLU A 111 1.54 -15.64 -3.63
C GLU A 111 0.77 -16.38 -4.74
N VAL A 112 -0.02 -17.40 -4.37
CA VAL A 112 -0.87 -18.15 -5.31
C VAL A 112 -1.89 -17.23 -5.98
N ALA A 113 -2.53 -16.33 -5.24
CA ALA A 113 -3.51 -15.39 -5.79
C ALA A 113 -2.86 -14.40 -6.78
N MET A 114 -1.63 -13.98 -6.51
CA MET A 114 -0.83 -13.05 -7.32
C MET A 114 -0.23 -13.69 -8.59
N LEU A 115 -0.38 -15.00 -8.79
CA LEU A 115 0.08 -15.68 -10.00
C LEU A 115 -0.50 -15.03 -11.26
N ASN A 116 0.37 -14.79 -12.23
CA ASN A 116 0.06 -14.12 -13.50
C ASN A 116 -0.55 -12.72 -13.32
N LYS A 117 -0.13 -11.98 -12.29
CA LYS A 117 -0.47 -10.56 -12.09
C LYS A 117 0.79 -9.74 -11.91
N GLN A 118 0.69 -8.45 -12.22
CA GLN A 118 1.70 -7.46 -11.87
C GLN A 118 1.36 -6.87 -10.50
N ALA A 119 2.37 -6.63 -9.66
CA ALA A 119 2.23 -5.79 -8.48
C ALA A 119 2.06 -4.33 -8.93
N LEU A 120 0.88 -3.76 -8.66
CA LEU A 120 0.55 -2.38 -8.99
C LEU A 120 0.98 -1.42 -7.88
N ALA A 121 0.85 -1.86 -6.63
CA ALA A 121 1.27 -1.09 -5.46
C ALA A 121 1.63 -2.03 -4.30
N THR A 122 2.41 -1.51 -3.36
CA THR A 122 2.67 -2.14 -2.06
C THR A 122 2.66 -1.06 -0.98
N GLY A 123 2.50 -1.46 0.27
CA GLY A 123 2.66 -0.52 1.36
C GLY A 123 2.75 -1.16 2.73
N LEU A 124 2.96 -0.28 3.71
CA LEU A 124 3.07 -0.56 5.13
C LEU A 124 2.27 0.52 5.85
N LEU A 125 1.21 0.11 6.55
CA LEU A 125 0.40 0.99 7.39
C LEU A 125 0.54 0.54 8.83
N GLY A 126 0.62 1.50 9.74
CA GLY A 126 0.62 1.19 11.16
C GLY A 126 0.53 2.40 12.04
N GLY A 127 0.55 2.14 13.33
CA GLY A 127 0.54 3.15 14.37
C GLY A 127 0.70 2.53 15.75
N SER A 128 0.95 3.39 16.73
CA SER A 128 1.08 3.01 18.12
C SER A 128 0.56 4.14 19.00
N PHE A 129 0.30 3.83 20.26
CA PHE A 129 -0.11 4.82 21.22
C PHE A 129 0.98 5.90 21.45
N SER A 130 0.55 7.10 21.85
CA SER A 130 1.45 8.23 22.09
C SER A 130 2.50 7.91 23.15
N GLU A 131 3.74 8.30 22.87
CA GLU A 131 4.85 8.17 23.82
C GLU A 131 4.58 9.04 25.06
N ASN A 132 4.76 8.47 26.25
CA ASN A 132 4.42 9.07 27.54
C ASN A 132 2.94 9.47 27.65
N GLY A 133 2.08 8.97 26.75
CA GLY A 133 0.66 9.24 26.75
C GLY A 133 -0.04 8.66 27.95
N SER A 134 -1.14 9.31 28.34
CA SER A 134 -2.15 8.78 29.21
C SER A 134 -3.49 9.33 28.77
N ALA A 135 -4.37 8.45 28.33
CA ALA A 135 -5.72 8.78 27.92
C ALA A 135 -6.74 8.04 28.76
N THR A 136 -7.89 8.67 29.01
CA THR A 136 -9.04 8.03 29.67
C THR A 136 -10.01 7.37 28.69
N THR A 137 -9.80 7.62 27.39
CA THR A 137 -10.59 7.09 26.28
C THR A 137 -9.67 6.75 25.12
N GLY A 138 -10.08 5.79 24.30
CA GLY A 138 -9.43 5.45 23.03
C GLY A 138 -9.09 6.68 22.19
N GLN A 139 -7.87 6.69 21.66
CA GLN A 139 -7.32 7.71 20.79
C GLN A 139 -7.19 7.15 19.37
N LEU A 140 -7.58 7.93 18.37
CA LEU A 140 -7.58 7.50 16.97
C LEU A 140 -6.26 7.87 16.27
N TYR A 141 -5.60 6.86 15.73
CA TYR A 141 -4.43 6.95 14.86
C TYR A 141 -4.81 6.44 13.47
N THR A 142 -4.55 7.23 12.44
CA THR A 142 -4.94 6.90 11.06
C THR A 142 -3.74 6.90 10.15
N SER A 143 -3.60 5.84 9.37
CA SER A 143 -2.61 5.69 8.30
C SER A 143 -3.33 5.30 7.02
N SER A 144 -3.00 5.95 5.91
CA SER A 144 -3.71 5.76 4.64
C SER A 144 -2.77 5.85 3.45
N ALA A 145 -3.08 5.08 2.42
CA ALA A 145 -2.44 5.11 1.11
C ALA A 145 -3.50 5.22 0.01
N ASP A 146 -3.29 6.17 -0.88
CA ASP A 146 -4.14 6.53 -2.01
C ASP A 146 -3.31 6.38 -3.29
N PHE A 147 -3.83 5.62 -4.24
CA PHE A 147 -3.17 5.26 -5.48
C PHE A 147 -4.06 5.61 -6.65
N ASN A 148 -3.47 6.25 -7.64
CA ASN A 148 -4.04 6.38 -8.98
C ASN A 148 -3.09 5.67 -9.92
N ILE A 149 -3.61 4.71 -10.67
CA ILE A 149 -2.82 3.84 -11.54
C ILE A 149 -3.40 3.91 -12.95
N ASP A 150 -2.60 4.35 -13.91
CA ASP A 150 -2.98 4.28 -15.31
C ASP A 150 -2.96 2.81 -15.77
N MET A 151 -4.15 2.32 -16.13
CA MET A 151 -4.34 0.95 -16.59
C MET A 151 -4.22 0.82 -18.11
N THR A 152 -3.78 1.88 -18.80
CA THR A 152 -3.47 1.85 -20.22
C THR A 152 -2.40 0.79 -20.48
N ASP A 153 -2.63 -0.04 -21.50
CA ASP A 153 -1.78 -1.17 -21.88
C ASP A 153 -1.69 -2.34 -20.87
N LYS A 154 -2.50 -2.33 -19.81
CA LYS A 154 -2.65 -3.49 -18.92
C LYS A 154 -3.67 -4.46 -19.48
N VAL A 155 -3.40 -5.76 -19.37
CA VAL A 155 -4.39 -6.79 -19.67
C VAL A 155 -5.47 -6.78 -18.59
N ASN A 156 -6.75 -6.93 -18.96
CA ASN A 156 -7.83 -7.05 -17.99
C ASN A 156 -7.72 -8.36 -17.19
N THR A 157 -7.49 -8.25 -15.88
CA THR A 157 -7.39 -9.39 -14.95
C THR A 157 -8.06 -9.00 -13.62
N ASP A 158 -8.22 -9.99 -12.73
CA ASP A 158 -8.74 -9.73 -11.39
C ASP A 158 -7.86 -8.73 -10.63
N LEU A 159 -8.49 -7.70 -10.05
CA LEU A 159 -7.90 -6.81 -9.05
C LEU A 159 -7.89 -7.52 -7.70
N LEU A 160 -6.71 -7.62 -7.11
CA LEU A 160 -6.49 -8.23 -5.82
C LEU A 160 -5.84 -7.26 -4.84
N VAL A 161 -6.19 -7.37 -3.57
CA VAL A 161 -5.41 -6.78 -2.47
C VAL A 161 -5.02 -7.90 -1.51
N GLY A 162 -3.72 -8.17 -1.42
CA GLY A 162 -3.14 -9.06 -0.43
C GLY A 162 -2.80 -8.31 0.85
N LEU A 163 -3.18 -8.87 1.98
CA LEU A 163 -2.89 -8.40 3.34
C LEU A 163 -1.84 -9.34 3.92
N LEU A 164 -0.78 -8.76 4.50
CA LEU A 164 0.46 -9.47 4.79
C LEU A 164 1.01 -9.13 6.17
N ASP A 165 1.61 -10.14 6.80
CA ASP A 165 2.50 -10.05 7.94
C ASP A 165 2.04 -9.07 9.03
N PRO A 166 0.81 -9.16 9.59
CA PRO A 166 0.41 -8.26 10.65
C PRO A 166 1.33 -8.40 11.87
N VAL A 167 1.63 -7.29 12.53
CA VAL A 167 2.39 -7.27 13.79
C VAL A 167 1.74 -6.32 14.77
N ALA A 168 1.39 -6.85 15.94
CA ALA A 168 1.10 -6.07 17.12
C ALA A 168 2.37 -5.73 17.91
N VAL A 169 2.32 -4.57 18.57
CA VAL A 169 3.28 -4.14 19.57
C VAL A 169 2.54 -4.10 20.91
N GLY A 170 3.18 -4.55 21.98
CA GLY A 170 2.58 -4.67 23.31
C GLY A 170 1.78 -5.97 23.49
N ASP A 171 1.04 -6.08 24.60
CA ASP A 171 0.32 -7.30 24.97
C ASP A 171 -1.12 -7.31 24.41
N HIS A 172 -1.68 -6.14 24.09
CA HIS A 172 -3.05 -5.96 23.61
C HIS A 172 -3.12 -5.57 22.13
N GLY A 173 -2.13 -4.83 21.62
CA GLY A 173 -2.05 -4.31 20.25
C GLY A 173 -2.97 -3.10 19.97
N PHE A 174 -4.28 -3.25 20.18
CA PHE A 174 -5.28 -2.20 19.95
C PHE A 174 -6.57 -2.42 20.76
N ASP A 175 -7.33 -1.35 21.03
CA ASP A 175 -8.73 -1.45 21.52
C ASP A 175 -9.70 -1.76 20.36
N SER A 176 -9.50 -1.11 19.21
CA SER A 176 -10.19 -1.46 17.96
C SER A 176 -9.35 -1.13 16.75
N LEU A 177 -9.39 -2.00 15.74
CA LEU A 177 -8.72 -1.83 14.46
C LEU A 177 -9.78 -1.78 13.36
N ARG A 178 -9.70 -0.80 12.45
CA ARG A 178 -10.58 -0.73 11.28
C ARG A 178 -9.77 -0.62 10.00
N VAL A 179 -10.06 -1.50 9.05
CA VAL A 179 -9.44 -1.56 7.73
C VAL A 179 -10.50 -1.25 6.70
N ARG A 180 -10.26 -0.23 5.88
CA ARG A 180 -11.16 0.19 4.81
C ARG A 180 -10.45 0.17 3.47
N LEU A 181 -11.16 -0.28 2.44
CA LEU A 181 -10.72 -0.20 1.07
C LEU A 181 -11.80 0.49 0.25
N ASN A 182 -11.40 1.53 -0.47
CA ASN A 182 -12.23 2.20 -1.46
C ASN A 182 -11.63 1.97 -2.85
N ILE A 183 -12.48 1.64 -3.82
CA ILE A 183 -12.12 1.53 -5.24
C ILE A 183 -13.04 2.47 -6.00
N GLU A 184 -12.49 3.38 -6.80
CA GLU A 184 -13.26 4.44 -7.50
C GLU A 184 -14.16 5.26 -6.55
N GLY A 185 -13.65 5.54 -5.35
CA GLY A 185 -14.40 6.26 -4.30
C GLY A 185 -15.59 5.48 -3.70
N GLN A 186 -15.81 4.22 -4.08
CA GLN A 186 -16.80 3.33 -3.47
C GLN A 186 -16.14 2.44 -2.42
N GLN A 187 -16.72 2.39 -1.22
CA GLN A 187 -16.24 1.51 -0.15
C GLN A 187 -16.58 0.05 -0.47
N THR A 188 -15.57 -0.74 -0.82
CA THR A 188 -15.71 -2.16 -1.16
C THR A 188 -15.49 -3.06 0.03
N THR A 189 -14.67 -2.62 0.99
CA THR A 189 -14.36 -3.36 2.22
C THR A 189 -14.34 -2.42 3.41
N ASP A 190 -14.94 -2.86 4.52
CA ASP A 190 -14.95 -2.15 5.80
C ASP A 190 -15.02 -3.15 6.94
N LEU A 191 -13.84 -3.47 7.47
CA LEU A 191 -13.64 -4.48 8.48
C LEU A 191 -13.30 -3.79 9.79
N THR A 192 -13.95 -4.20 10.86
CA THR A 192 -13.65 -3.73 12.21
C THR A 192 -13.34 -4.93 13.09
N PHE A 193 -12.20 -4.88 13.76
CA PHE A 193 -11.72 -5.88 14.69
C PHE A 193 -11.65 -5.27 16.09
N THR A 194 -12.06 -6.04 17.08
CA THR A 194 -11.95 -5.71 18.51
C THR A 194 -11.19 -6.80 19.27
N ASP A 195 -10.56 -7.71 18.52
CA ASP A 195 -9.83 -8.87 19.02
C ASP A 195 -8.57 -9.02 18.18
N LEU A 196 -7.41 -9.04 18.85
CA LEU A 196 -6.10 -9.09 18.20
C LEU A 196 -5.94 -10.37 17.38
N LEU A 197 -6.29 -11.53 17.95
CA LEU A 197 -6.12 -12.83 17.28
C LEU A 197 -6.93 -12.91 15.98
N THR A 198 -8.16 -12.38 15.99
CA THR A 198 -9.02 -12.33 14.81
C THR A 198 -8.46 -11.39 13.74
N ALA A 199 -7.90 -10.24 14.13
CA ALA A 199 -7.26 -9.32 13.20
C ALA A 199 -6.01 -9.92 12.58
N GLU A 200 -5.13 -10.51 13.38
CA GLU A 200 -3.92 -11.19 12.89
C GLU A 200 -4.28 -12.33 11.93
N ALA A 201 -5.21 -13.21 12.31
CA ALA A 201 -5.62 -14.32 11.45
C ALA A 201 -6.27 -13.87 10.13
N PHE A 202 -6.90 -12.69 10.09
CA PHE A 202 -7.51 -12.17 8.86
C PHE A 202 -6.51 -11.40 7.99
N LEU A 203 -5.58 -10.67 8.61
CA LEU A 203 -4.61 -9.81 7.93
C LEU A 203 -3.32 -10.55 7.56
N ASP A 204 -3.14 -11.78 8.03
CA ASP A 204 -2.03 -12.67 7.68
C ASP A 204 -2.39 -13.55 6.47
N ASP A 205 -1.61 -13.44 5.39
CA ASP A 205 -1.72 -14.24 4.17
C ASP A 205 -3.14 -14.31 3.57
N ASN A 206 -3.84 -13.17 3.47
CA ASN A 206 -5.21 -13.14 2.96
C ASN A 206 -5.34 -12.26 1.71
N ALA A 207 -5.94 -12.81 0.65
CA ALA A 207 -6.15 -12.11 -0.62
C ALA A 207 -7.63 -11.77 -0.82
N LEU A 208 -7.93 -10.47 -0.92
CA LEU A 208 -9.24 -9.95 -1.29
C LEU A 208 -9.31 -9.86 -2.82
N ASN A 209 -10.31 -10.50 -3.44
CA ASN A 209 -10.54 -10.44 -4.88
C ASN A 209 -11.77 -9.60 -5.20
N PHE A 210 -11.60 -8.57 -6.03
CA PHE A 210 -12.65 -7.64 -6.42
C PHE A 210 -13.20 -7.90 -7.83
N GLY A 211 -12.71 -8.94 -8.52
CA GLY A 211 -13.06 -9.23 -9.91
C GLY A 211 -12.23 -8.42 -10.90
N LEU A 212 -12.63 -8.41 -12.17
CA LEU A 212 -11.89 -7.77 -13.26
C LEU A 212 -11.76 -6.26 -13.03
N TRP A 213 -10.54 -5.72 -13.09
CA TRP A 213 -10.32 -4.29 -12.85
C TRP A 213 -11.06 -3.40 -13.86
N ALA A 214 -11.27 -3.85 -15.09
CA ALA A 214 -11.98 -3.06 -16.10
C ALA A 214 -13.49 -2.89 -15.80
N ASP A 215 -14.06 -3.73 -14.94
CA ASP A 215 -15.45 -3.59 -14.47
C ASP A 215 -15.56 -2.62 -13.27
N LEU A 216 -14.42 -2.34 -12.63
CA LEU A 216 -14.34 -1.50 -11.44
C LEU A 216 -13.96 -0.06 -11.78
N ILE A 217 -13.16 0.15 -12.82
CA ILE A 217 -12.51 1.43 -13.16
C ILE A 217 -13.44 2.46 -13.81
N SER A 218 -13.12 3.72 -13.61
CA SER A 218 -13.69 4.88 -14.29
C SER A 218 -13.40 4.91 -15.81
N SER A 219 -14.16 5.73 -16.55
CA SER A 219 -14.01 5.89 -18.01
C SER A 219 -12.71 6.57 -18.46
N ASP A 220 -11.96 7.14 -17.53
CA ASP A 220 -10.63 7.73 -17.79
C ASP A 220 -9.49 6.70 -17.77
N ASN A 221 -9.81 5.43 -17.50
CA ASN A 221 -8.86 4.32 -17.47
C ASN A 221 -7.77 4.47 -16.38
N VAL A 222 -8.05 5.26 -15.34
CA VAL A 222 -7.22 5.39 -14.14
C VAL A 222 -7.94 4.68 -13.01
N LEU A 223 -7.23 3.76 -12.35
CA LEU A 223 -7.74 2.98 -11.23
C LEU A 223 -7.39 3.69 -9.93
N ASP A 224 -8.43 4.14 -9.21
CA ASP A 224 -8.31 4.82 -7.94
C ASP A 224 -8.53 3.84 -6.78
N ILE A 225 -7.53 3.68 -5.91
CA ILE A 225 -7.57 2.78 -4.76
C ILE A 225 -7.13 3.53 -3.50
N GLU A 226 -7.95 3.49 -2.45
CA GLU A 226 -7.60 4.01 -1.13
C GLU A 226 -7.65 2.87 -0.10
N ILE A 227 -6.57 2.70 0.65
CA ILE A 227 -6.48 1.75 1.77
C ILE A 227 -6.24 2.55 3.05
N ILE A 228 -7.10 2.35 4.04
CA ILE A 228 -7.08 3.09 5.30
C ILE A 228 -7.01 2.11 6.47
N LEU A 229 -6.07 2.36 7.39
CA LEU A 229 -5.93 1.71 8.67
C LEU A 229 -6.20 2.72 9.78
N ASP A 230 -7.25 2.47 10.56
CA ASP A 230 -7.59 3.23 11.76
C ASP A 230 -7.35 2.35 12.99
N ILE A 231 -6.52 2.84 13.91
CA ILE A 231 -6.23 2.19 15.20
C ILE A 231 -6.81 3.07 16.29
N THR A 232 -7.64 2.50 17.15
CA THR A 232 -8.05 3.12 18.41
C THR A 232 -7.30 2.43 19.55
N GLU A 233 -6.59 3.21 20.36
CA GLU A 233 -5.78 2.71 21.47
C GLU A 233 -5.70 3.74 22.61
N GLN A 234 -5.57 3.29 23.86
CA GLN A 234 -5.43 4.12 25.06
C GLN A 234 -4.27 3.73 26.00
N HIS A 235 -3.55 2.65 25.71
CA HIS A 235 -2.53 2.06 26.57
C HIS A 235 -1.12 2.30 26.03
N LEU A 236 -0.19 2.61 26.94
CA LEU A 236 1.20 2.89 26.59
C LEU A 236 1.93 1.63 26.11
N GLY A 237 2.57 1.74 24.95
CA GLY A 237 3.38 0.66 24.36
C GLY A 237 2.60 -0.27 23.44
N GLU A 238 1.29 -0.05 23.26
CA GLU A 238 0.47 -0.83 22.35
C GLU A 238 0.47 -0.22 20.94
N GLY A 239 0.35 -1.06 19.90
CA GLY A 239 0.23 -0.65 18.52
C GLY A 239 0.01 -1.80 17.54
N PHE A 240 -0.21 -1.46 16.27
CA PHE A 240 -0.45 -2.42 15.21
C PHE A 240 0.10 -1.94 13.88
N SER A 241 0.56 -2.87 13.05
CA SER A 241 0.98 -2.60 11.68
C SER A 241 0.72 -3.79 10.76
N THR A 242 0.56 -3.53 9.47
CA THR A 242 0.39 -4.57 8.45
C THR A 242 0.93 -4.09 7.11
N ASN A 243 1.46 -5.04 6.33
CA ASN A 243 1.87 -4.82 4.96
C ASN A 243 0.71 -5.16 4.02
N PHE A 244 0.72 -4.58 2.82
CA PHE A 244 -0.21 -4.95 1.78
C PHE A 244 0.45 -4.92 0.40
N ILE A 245 -0.16 -5.64 -0.54
CA ILE A 245 0.17 -5.64 -1.96
C ILE A 245 -1.10 -5.53 -2.79
N VAL A 246 -1.10 -4.68 -3.80
CA VAL A 246 -2.17 -4.58 -4.80
C VAL A 246 -1.68 -5.25 -6.06
N GLY A 247 -2.44 -6.22 -6.55
CA GLY A 247 -2.15 -6.96 -7.76
C GLY A 247 -3.21 -6.77 -8.82
N GLY A 248 -2.78 -6.61 -10.06
CA GLY A 248 -3.70 -6.47 -11.18
C GLY A 248 -2.94 -6.26 -12.48
N GLY A 249 -3.63 -6.55 -13.57
CA GLY A 249 -3.06 -6.54 -14.90
C GLY A 249 -1.90 -7.51 -15.10
N VAL A 250 -1.56 -7.72 -16.38
CA VAL A 250 -0.19 -8.05 -16.75
C VAL A 250 0.24 -7.02 -17.79
N SER A 251 1.50 -6.59 -17.73
CA SER A 251 2.06 -5.84 -18.85
C SER A 251 2.00 -6.77 -20.06
N ALA A 252 1.29 -6.36 -21.11
CA ALA A 252 1.23 -7.14 -22.34
C ALA A 252 2.66 -7.29 -22.86
N VAL A 253 3.29 -8.45 -22.63
CA VAL A 253 4.61 -8.73 -23.18
C VAL A 253 4.43 -8.64 -24.69
N PRO A 254 5.06 -7.67 -25.39
CA PRO A 254 4.96 -7.60 -26.82
C PRO A 254 5.45 -8.96 -27.31
N VAL A 255 4.57 -9.77 -27.87
CA VAL A 255 4.95 -11.07 -28.42
C VAL A 255 6.09 -10.74 -29.36
N PRO A 256 7.33 -11.21 -29.09
CA PRO A 256 8.44 -10.84 -29.93
C PRO A 256 8.03 -11.14 -31.36
N GLY A 257 8.56 -10.39 -32.32
CA GLY A 257 8.38 -10.69 -33.73
C GLY A 257 8.80 -12.12 -34.12
N ALA A 258 9.03 -13.05 -33.19
CA ALA A 258 8.93 -14.49 -33.36
C ALA A 258 7.84 -14.91 -34.34
N VAL A 259 6.62 -14.38 -34.31
CA VAL A 259 5.62 -14.70 -35.35
C VAL A 259 6.09 -14.27 -36.75
N TRP A 260 6.76 -13.11 -36.85
CA TRP A 260 7.41 -12.64 -38.08
C TRP A 260 8.69 -13.42 -38.45
N LEU A 261 9.47 -13.89 -37.46
CA LEU A 261 10.67 -14.71 -37.66
C LEU A 261 10.30 -16.14 -38.07
N PHE A 262 9.27 -16.73 -37.47
CA PHE A 262 8.70 -18.01 -37.89
C PHE A 262 8.01 -17.87 -39.25
N GLY A 263 7.29 -16.77 -39.50
CA GLY A 263 6.68 -16.49 -40.80
C GLY A 263 7.72 -16.33 -41.92
N SER A 264 8.76 -15.52 -41.71
CA SER A 264 9.84 -15.31 -42.68
C SER A 264 10.73 -16.55 -42.83
N GLY A 265 10.99 -17.30 -41.75
CA GLY A 265 11.71 -18.57 -41.79
C GLY A 265 10.97 -19.65 -42.58
N LEU A 266 9.65 -19.77 -42.39
CA LEU A 266 8.81 -20.73 -43.13
C LEU A 266 8.74 -20.37 -44.62
N LEU A 267 8.56 -19.08 -44.94
CA LEU A 267 8.61 -18.60 -46.33
C LEU A 267 9.98 -18.86 -46.97
N GLY A 268 11.07 -18.64 -46.24
CA GLY A 268 12.43 -18.95 -46.68
C GLY A 268 12.61 -20.45 -46.98
N LEU A 269 12.09 -21.33 -46.13
CA LEU A 269 12.12 -22.79 -46.35
C LEU A 269 11.29 -23.23 -47.56
N LEU A 270 10.11 -22.65 -47.78
CA LEU A 270 9.28 -22.94 -48.95
C LEU A 270 9.99 -22.52 -50.26
N VAL A 271 10.65 -21.37 -50.27
CA VAL A 271 11.45 -20.92 -51.43
C VAL A 271 12.66 -21.83 -51.66
N ALA A 272 13.36 -22.24 -50.60
CA ALA A 272 14.51 -23.15 -50.70
C ALA A 272 14.09 -24.55 -51.18
N ALA A 273 12.96 -25.09 -50.70
CA ALA A 273 12.43 -26.38 -51.11
C ALA A 273 12.03 -26.40 -52.59
N ARG A 274 11.50 -25.29 -53.12
CA ARG A 274 11.12 -25.17 -54.54
C ARG A 274 12.32 -25.09 -55.49
N ARG A 275 13.49 -24.63 -55.05
CA ARG A 275 14.73 -24.61 -55.85
C ARG A 275 15.42 -25.96 -55.99
N ARG A 276 15.06 -26.97 -55.18
CA ARG A 276 15.66 -28.32 -55.20
C ARG A 276 14.85 -29.36 -55.98
N ARG A 277 13.68 -28.99 -56.53
CA ARG A 277 12.93 -29.79 -57.51
C ARG A 277 13.16 -29.23 -58.89
#